data_AF-A0A6S7EB88-F1
#
_entry.id   AF-A0A6S7EB88-F1
#
_cell.length_a   1.000
_cell.length_b   1.000
_cell.length_c   1.000
_cell.angle_alpha   90.00
_cell.angle_beta   90.00
_cell.angle_gamma   90.00
#
_symmetry.space_group_name_H-M   'P 1'
#
loop_
_entity.id
_entity.type
_entity.pdbx_description
1 polymer ?
#
loop_
_entity_poly.entity_id
_entity_poly.type
_entity_poly.pdbx_seq_one_letter_code
_entity_poly.pdbx_strand_id
1 'polypeptide(L)'
;MLPHNHVPVGTEVPDADGYIKRKIAEPKTWVYVHRYEWERAFGPIPKTHALTFKDGDKTNVSLDNLELRTKREMMLRNSVHNLPPELVEVIQLQGALKRKINGQHRRAA
;
A
#
# COMPACT_ATOMS: atom_id res chain seq x y z
N MET A 1 1.99 21.93 26.91
CA MET A 1 1.02 20.80 26.89
C MET A 1 1.21 20.07 25.57
N LEU A 2 1.44 18.76 25.58
CA LEU A 2 1.55 17.98 24.34
C LEU A 2 0.17 17.88 23.68
N PRO A 3 0.06 17.89 22.34
CA PRO A 3 -1.19 17.65 21.65
C PRO A 3 -1.80 16.31 22.06
N HIS A 4 -3.13 16.20 22.09
CA HIS A 4 -3.83 14.96 22.47
C HIS A 4 -3.41 13.73 21.66
N ASN A 5 -2.99 13.93 20.40
CA ASN A 5 -2.54 12.85 19.50
C ASN A 5 -1.02 12.66 19.50
N HIS A 6 -0.31 13.14 20.52
CA HIS A 6 1.12 12.89 20.66
C HIS A 6 1.35 11.43 21.07
N VAL A 7 2.29 10.79 20.38
CA VAL A 7 2.78 9.45 20.67
C VAL A 7 4.31 9.46 20.72
N PRO A 8 4.95 8.64 21.57
CA PRO A 8 6.41 8.63 21.69
C PRO A 8 7.10 8.11 20.43
N VAL A 9 8.35 8.52 20.22
CA VAL A 9 9.24 7.91 19.20
C VAL A 9 9.36 6.41 19.49
N GLY A 10 9.32 5.59 18.44
CA GLY A 10 9.26 4.13 18.51
C GLY A 10 7.85 3.55 18.37
N THR A 11 6.79 4.36 18.54
CA THR A 11 5.40 3.89 18.37
C THR A 11 5.17 3.38 16.95
N GLU A 12 4.53 2.22 16.84
CA GLU A 12 4.10 1.62 15.58
C GLU A 12 2.59 1.71 15.43
N VAL A 13 2.13 2.13 14.25
CA VAL A 13 0.71 2.22 13.92
C VAL A 13 0.46 1.70 12.51
N PRO A 14 -0.64 0.96 12.27
CA PRO A 14 -1.06 0.62 10.91
C PRO A 14 -1.58 1.87 10.18
N ASP A 15 -1.33 1.94 8.88
CA ASP A 15 -1.95 2.91 7.98
C ASP A 15 -3.35 2.49 7.55
N ALA A 16 -4.08 3.38 6.88
CA ALA A 16 -5.35 3.09 6.22
C ALA A 16 -5.25 1.90 5.24
N ASP A 17 -4.09 1.71 4.60
CA ASP A 17 -3.82 0.59 3.71
C ASP A 17 -3.30 -0.68 4.43
N GLY A 18 -3.12 -0.64 5.75
CA GLY A 18 -2.65 -1.76 6.57
C GLY A 18 -1.12 -1.91 6.68
N TYR A 19 -0.33 -0.99 6.13
CA TYR A 19 1.13 -0.99 6.32
C TYR A 19 1.51 -0.43 7.69
N ILE A 20 2.52 -1.03 8.34
CA ILE A 20 3.03 -0.51 9.62
C ILE A 20 3.95 0.70 9.40
N LYS A 21 3.68 1.78 10.13
CA LYS A 21 4.51 2.98 10.24
C LYS A 21 5.09 3.08 11.64
N ARG A 22 6.39 3.40 11.75
CA ARG A 22 7.09 3.65 13.02
C ARG A 22 7.47 5.12 13.13
N LYS A 23 7.20 5.74 14.26
CA LYS A 23 7.66 7.11 14.55
C LYS A 23 9.16 7.07 14.85
N ILE A 24 9.98 7.79 14.09
CA ILE A 24 11.44 7.78 14.26
C ILE A 24 11.99 9.09 14.84
N ALA A 25 11.25 10.19 14.76
CA ALA A 25 11.64 11.47 15.34
C ALA A 25 10.45 12.37 15.65
N GLU A 26 10.66 13.34 16.53
CA GLU A 26 9.72 14.42 16.82
C GLU A 26 9.75 15.51 15.73
N PRO A 27 8.65 16.25 15.52
CA PRO A 27 7.33 16.07 16.12
C PRO A 27 6.48 14.98 15.45
N LYS A 28 6.65 14.75 14.14
CA LYS A 28 5.81 13.83 13.34
C LYS A 28 6.59 13.15 12.21
N THR A 29 7.78 12.64 12.49
CA THR A 29 8.57 11.92 11.49
C THR A 29 8.28 10.43 11.56
N TRP A 30 7.63 9.92 10.53
CA TRP A 30 7.21 8.51 10.42
C TRP A 30 7.85 7.86 9.19
N VAL A 31 8.21 6.59 9.32
CA VAL A 31 8.69 5.77 8.21
C VAL A 31 7.90 4.48 8.14
N TYR A 32 7.74 3.93 6.93
CA TYR A 32 7.19 2.59 6.78
C TYR A 32 8.23 1.55 7.20
N VAL A 33 7.85 0.66 8.11
CA VAL A 33 8.79 -0.29 8.74
C VAL A 33 9.41 -1.22 7.71
N HIS A 34 8.61 -1.75 6.78
CA HIS A 34 9.11 -2.66 5.73
C HIS A 34 10.19 -2.03 4.84
N ARG A 35 9.99 -0.78 4.44
CA ARG A 35 10.99 -0.05 3.67
C ARG A 35 12.23 0.25 4.51
N TYR A 36 12.04 0.65 5.77
CA TYR A 36 13.13 0.97 6.68
C TYR A 36 14.02 -0.24 6.95
N GLU A 37 13.45 -1.40 7.28
CA GLU A 37 14.23 -2.62 7.53
C GLU A 37 14.91 -3.12 6.25
N TRP A 38 14.25 -3.04 5.09
CA TRP A 38 14.88 -3.38 3.80
C TRP A 38 16.08 -2.48 3.48
N GLU A 39 15.91 -1.16 3.60
CA GLU A 39 16.98 -0.20 3.29
C GLU A 39 18.19 -0.35 4.22
N ARG A 40 17.97 -0.76 5.48
CA ARG A 40 19.04 -1.07 6.43
C ARG A 40 19.83 -2.33 6.08
N ALA A 41 19.16 -3.36 5.56
CA ALA A 41 19.79 -4.64 5.27
C ALA A 41 20.40 -4.71 3.86
N PHE A 42 19.71 -4.19 2.86
CA PHE A 42 20.06 -4.36 1.43
C PHE A 42 20.37 -3.04 0.72
N GLY A 43 20.09 -1.90 1.35
CA GLY A 43 20.30 -0.58 0.75
C GLY A 43 19.08 -0.04 -0.01
N PRO A 44 19.25 1.05 -0.78
CA PRO A 44 18.16 1.83 -1.34
C PRO A 44 17.33 1.03 -2.36
N ILE A 45 16.00 1.18 -2.30
CA ILE A 45 15.09 0.56 -3.26
C ILE A 45 15.17 1.31 -4.60
N PRO A 46 15.51 0.64 -5.72
CA PRO A 46 15.56 1.29 -7.03
C PRO A 46 14.21 1.86 -7.45
N LYS A 47 14.19 3.01 -8.14
CA LYS A 47 12.94 3.66 -8.59
C LYS A 47 12.09 2.80 -9.53
N THR A 48 12.71 1.84 -10.22
CA THR A 48 12.05 0.89 -11.13
C THR A 48 11.41 -0.30 -10.42
N HIS A 49 11.70 -0.46 -9.12
CA HIS A 49 11.24 -1.57 -8.30
C HIS A 49 10.24 -1.09 -7.24
N ALA A 50 9.50 -2.03 -6.70
CA ALA A 50 8.60 -1.88 -5.57
C ALA A 50 8.86 -3.03 -4.61
N LEU A 51 8.77 -2.73 -3.32
CA LEU A 51 8.91 -3.70 -2.24
C LEU A 51 7.54 -4.33 -1.97
N THR A 52 7.49 -5.66 -1.98
CA THR A 52 6.25 -6.42 -1.80
C THR A 52 6.44 -7.52 -0.76
N PHE A 53 5.33 -7.93 -0.14
CA PHE A 53 5.25 -9.03 0.82
C PHE A 53 4.91 -10.31 0.07
N LYS A 54 5.67 -11.39 0.27
CA LYS A 54 5.48 -12.68 -0.42
C LYS A 54 4.18 -13.35 0.02
N ASP A 55 3.87 -13.31 1.31
CA ASP A 55 2.65 -13.86 1.91
C ASP A 55 1.40 -12.96 1.74
N GLY A 56 1.60 -11.69 1.37
CA GLY A 56 0.54 -10.68 1.29
C GLY A 56 0.13 -10.07 2.64
N ASP A 57 0.73 -10.52 3.74
CA ASP A 57 0.51 -9.97 5.08
C ASP A 57 1.46 -8.78 5.32
N LYS A 58 0.89 -7.58 5.33
CA LYS A 58 1.61 -6.31 5.50
C LYS A 58 2.17 -6.10 6.91
N THR A 59 1.81 -6.97 7.86
CA THR A 59 2.32 -6.96 9.24
C THR A 59 3.55 -7.84 9.42
N ASN A 60 3.79 -8.80 8.51
CA ASN A 60 4.96 -9.67 8.54
C ASN A 60 6.16 -8.99 7.86
N VAL A 61 6.90 -8.19 8.63
CA VAL A 61 8.04 -7.39 8.14
C VAL A 61 9.38 -8.15 8.16
N SER A 62 9.35 -9.48 8.16
CA SER A 62 10.59 -10.27 8.03
C SER A 62 11.26 -10.00 6.69
N LEU A 63 12.59 -9.79 6.68
CA LEU A 63 13.35 -9.58 5.45
C LEU A 63 13.18 -10.73 4.45
N ASP A 64 13.00 -11.96 4.94
CA ASP A 64 12.75 -13.14 4.10
C ASP A 64 11.37 -13.12 3.45
N ASN A 65 10.39 -12.43 4.05
CA ASN A 65 9.06 -12.23 3.50
C ASN A 65 9.00 -11.04 2.53
N LEU A 66 10.00 -10.16 2.55
CA LEU A 66 10.08 -9.03 1.64
C LEU A 66 10.79 -9.43 0.35
N GLU A 67 10.29 -8.91 -0.78
CA GLU A 67 10.95 -9.05 -2.07
C GLU A 67 10.82 -7.78 -2.91
N LEU A 68 11.83 -7.52 -3.73
CA LEU A 68 11.75 -6.50 -4.77
C LEU A 68 11.18 -7.10 -6.04
N ARG A 69 10.14 -6.44 -6.56
CA ARG A 69 9.58 -6.70 -7.88
C ARG A 69 9.74 -5.48 -8.75
N THR A 70 9.96 -5.67 -10.04
CA THR A 70 9.90 -4.55 -10.96
C THR A 70 8.47 -4.01 -11.03
N LYS A 71 8.33 -2.70 -11.20
CA LYS A 71 7.02 -2.08 -11.45
C LYS A 71 6.33 -2.67 -12.69
N ARG A 72 7.12 -3.14 -13.67
CA ARG A 72 6.63 -3.83 -14.87
C ARG A 72 5.97 -5.16 -14.51
N GLU A 73 6.62 -6.01 -13.73
CA GLU A 73 6.04 -7.29 -13.27
C GLU A 73 4.76 -7.08 -12.47
N MET A 74 4.75 -6.09 -11.57
CA MET A 74 3.55 -5.75 -10.81
C MET A 74 2.40 -5.27 -11.70
N MET A 75 2.68 -4.41 -12.67
CA MET A 75 1.69 -3.93 -13.64
C MET A 75 1.12 -5.09 -14.45
N LEU A 76 2.00 -5.96 -14.98
CA LEU A 76 1.58 -7.13 -15.74
C LEU A 76 0.70 -8.04 -14.88
N ARG A 77 1.10 -8.36 -13.65
CA ARG A 77 0.29 -9.20 -12.74
C ARG A 77 -1.08 -8.61 -12.43
N ASN A 78 -1.18 -7.29 -12.27
CA ASN A 78 -2.43 -6.59 -12.00
C ASN A 78 -3.24 -6.26 -13.27
N SER A 79 -2.75 -6.65 -14.45
CA SER A 79 -3.39 -6.35 -15.72
C SER A 79 -4.67 -7.16 -15.90
N VAL A 80 -5.77 -6.46 -16.18
CA VAL A 80 -7.06 -7.06 -16.54
C VAL A 80 -6.98 -7.93 -17.79
N HIS A 81 -5.98 -7.70 -18.66
CA HIS A 81 -5.76 -8.48 -19.88
C HIS A 81 -5.37 -9.94 -19.61
N ASN A 82 -4.97 -10.29 -18.39
CA ASN A 82 -4.65 -11.67 -18.02
C ASN A 82 -5.87 -12.44 -17.49
N LEU A 83 -7.04 -11.80 -17.42
CA LEU A 83 -8.27 -12.41 -16.89
C LEU A 83 -9.15 -12.95 -18.03
N PRO A 84 -10.01 -13.95 -17.74
CA PRO A 84 -11.03 -14.40 -18.69
C PRO A 84 -11.92 -13.24 -19.16
N PRO A 85 -12.33 -13.19 -20.45
CA PRO A 85 -13.13 -12.09 -20.99
C PRO A 85 -14.41 -11.78 -20.20
N GLU A 86 -15.08 -12.81 -19.69
CA GLU A 86 -16.31 -12.69 -18.90
C GLU A 86 -16.05 -11.94 -17.59
N LEU A 87 -14.90 -12.18 -16.96
CA LEU A 87 -14.52 -11.48 -15.73
C LEU A 87 -14.15 -10.02 -16.02
N VAL A 88 -13.49 -9.76 -17.16
CA VAL A 88 -13.18 -8.39 -17.61
C VAL A 88 -14.47 -7.59 -17.79
N GLU A 89 -15.49 -8.17 -18.42
CA GLU A 89 -16.79 -7.52 -18.63
C GLU A 89 -17.46 -7.16 -17.30
N VAL A 90 -17.51 -8.10 -16.34
CA VAL A 90 -18.08 -7.86 -15.01
C VAL A 90 -17.36 -6.72 -14.28
N ILE A 91 -16.03 -6.68 -14.32
CA ILE A 91 -15.23 -5.61 -13.70
C ILE A 91 -15.58 -4.25 -14.32
N GLN A 92 -15.70 -4.17 -15.65
CA GLN A 92 -16.04 -2.94 -16.36
C GLN A 92 -17.46 -2.48 -16.02
N LEU A 93 -18.43 -3.39 -16.01
CA LEU A 93 -19.81 -3.11 -15.62
C LEU A 93 -19.89 -2.60 -14.18
N GLN A 94 -19.17 -3.22 -13.24
CA GLN A 94 -19.11 -2.76 -11.86
C GLN A 94 -18.56 -1.32 -11.77
N GLY A 95 -17.53 -1.01 -12.54
CA GLY A 95 -16.97 0.35 -12.64
C GLY A 95 -17.98 1.37 -13.18
N ALA A 96 -18.72 1.01 -14.23
CA ALA A 96 -19.78 1.85 -14.80
C ALA A 96 -20.90 2.12 -13.79
N LEU A 97 -21.32 1.08 -13.06
CA LEU A 97 -22.34 1.19 -12.01
C LEU A 97 -21.89 2.11 -10.87
N LYS A 98 -20.66 1.93 -10.35
CA LYS A 98 -20.09 2.80 -9.31
C LYS A 98 -20.09 4.27 -9.72
N ARG A 99 -19.70 4.57 -10.96
CA ARG A 99 -19.72 5.96 -11.47
C ARG A 99 -21.13 6.53 -11.51
N LYS A 100 -22.13 5.74 -11.93
CA LYS A 100 -23.53 6.18 -11.98
C LYS A 100 -24.08 6.46 -10.58
N ILE A 101 -23.82 5.59 -9.61
CA ILE A 101 -24.20 5.78 -8.20
C ILE A 101 -23.56 7.06 -7.63
N ASN A 102 -22.24 7.20 -7.77
CA ASN A 102 -21.53 8.40 -7.29
C ASN A 102 -22.03 9.69 -7.95
N GLY A 103 -22.40 9.63 -9.23
CA GLY A 103 -23.01 10.74 -9.95
C GLY A 103 -24.38 11.15 -9.39
N GLN A 104 -25.20 10.19 -8.92
CA GLN A 104 -26.48 10.50 -8.28
C GLN A 104 -26.29 11.16 -6.92
N HIS A 105 -25.37 10.64 -6.09
CA HIS A 105 -25.06 11.28 -4.80
C HIS A 105 -24.62 12.73 -4.95
N ARG A 106 -23.82 13.06 -5.99
CA ARG A 106 -23.39 14.44 -6.28
C ARG A 106 -24.50 15.35 -6.77
N ARG A 107 -25.58 14.83 -7.34
CA ARG A 107 -26.73 15.61 -7.81
C ARG A 107 -27.77 15.86 -6.70
N ALA A 108 -27.77 15.00 -5.69
CA ALA A 108 -28.68 15.07 -4.55
C ALA A 108 -28.11 15.89 -3.37
N ALA A 109 -26.85 16.34 -3.46
CA ALA A 109 -26.18 17.24 -2.53
C ALA A 109 -26.12 18.66 -3.11
#